data_AF-A0A7S3LGZ6-F1
#
_entry.id   AF-A0A7S3LGZ6-F1
#
_cell.length_a   1.000
_cell.length_b   1.000
_cell.length_c   1.000
_cell.angle_alpha   90.00
_cell.angle_beta   90.00
_cell.angle_gamma   90.00
#
_symmetry.space_group_name_H-M   'P 1'
#
loop_
_entity.id
_entity.type
_entity.pdbx_description
1 polymer ?
#
loop_
_entity_poly.entity_id
_entity_poly.type
_entity_poly.pdbx_seq_one_letter_code
_entity_poly.pdbx_strand_id
1 'polypeptide(L)'
;NVFNVTVAYFPITFRPPPNDPFGITTESLVSGLNGVFNATPMMAEHVIPMLLDKLRLTASEVSLVKIDSLKTLASCIPHYGVFPMMPYLDALRQAIFQHIVSPEEQAIADESLAVVQIMSKELARSSSSADQIKSGPWNTFVERLLELCSHEVRKS
;
A
#
# COMPACT_ATOMS: atom_id res chain seq x y z
N ASN A 1 -17.59 -12.09 -7.41
CA ASN A 1 -16.23 -11.64 -7.76
C ASN A 1 -15.24 -12.36 -6.86
N VAL A 2 -14.09 -12.82 -7.37
CA VAL A 2 -13.05 -13.53 -6.60
C VAL A 2 -12.58 -12.71 -5.39
N PHE A 3 -12.50 -11.38 -5.55
CA PHE A 3 -12.16 -10.46 -4.46
C PHE A 3 -13.04 -10.63 -3.22
N ASN A 4 -14.37 -10.68 -3.40
CA ASN A 4 -15.33 -10.77 -2.28
C ASN A 4 -15.15 -12.06 -1.45
N VAL A 5 -14.66 -13.13 -2.08
CA VAL A 5 -14.39 -14.39 -1.40
C VAL A 5 -13.04 -14.32 -0.68
N THR A 6 -12.03 -13.74 -1.32
CA THR A 6 -10.66 -13.75 -0.78
C THR A 6 -10.41 -12.66 0.26
N VAL A 7 -11.13 -11.54 0.22
CA VAL A 7 -10.97 -10.44 1.18
C VAL A 7 -11.27 -10.83 2.62
N ALA A 8 -12.13 -11.84 2.82
CA ALA A 8 -12.48 -12.35 4.16
C ALA A 8 -11.28 -12.95 4.91
N TYR A 9 -10.20 -13.29 4.20
CA TYR A 9 -8.96 -13.82 4.79
C TYR A 9 -7.94 -12.73 5.12
N PHE A 10 -8.24 -11.45 4.87
CA PHE A 10 -7.32 -10.35 5.14
C PHE A 10 -7.57 -9.65 6.49
N PRO A 11 -6.54 -9.47 7.34
CA PRO A 11 -5.18 -10.00 7.21
C PRO A 11 -5.10 -11.48 7.61
N ILE A 12 -4.06 -12.17 7.13
CA ILE A 12 -3.83 -13.57 7.50
C ILE A 12 -3.34 -13.63 8.95
N THR A 13 -4.17 -14.16 9.85
CA THR A 13 -3.84 -14.37 11.27
C THR A 13 -3.47 -15.82 11.60
N PHE A 14 -3.29 -16.66 10.57
CA PHE A 14 -2.94 -18.06 10.73
C PHE A 14 -1.62 -18.22 11.50
N ARG A 15 -1.62 -19.15 12.46
CA ARG A 15 -0.44 -19.59 13.21
C ARG A 15 -0.36 -21.11 13.07
N PRO A 16 0.70 -21.67 12.46
CA PRO A 16 0.81 -23.11 12.29
C PRO A 16 0.87 -23.82 13.65
N PRO A 17 0.20 -24.98 13.80
CA PRO A 17 0.30 -25.78 15.01
C PRO A 17 1.73 -26.36 15.17
N PRO A 18 2.19 -26.67 16.41
CA PRO A 18 3.56 -27.15 16.68
C PRO A 18 4.00 -28.42 15.94
N ASN A 19 3.06 -29.16 15.32
CA ASN A 19 3.29 -30.39 14.55
C ASN A 19 2.47 -30.39 13.26
N ASP A 20 2.49 -29.30 12.48
CA ASP A 20 1.75 -29.24 11.21
C ASP A 20 2.32 -30.25 10.19
N PRO A 21 1.58 -31.34 9.86
CA PRO A 21 2.07 -32.34 8.91
C PRO A 21 2.11 -31.82 7.46
N PHE A 22 1.45 -30.69 7.18
CA PHE A 22 1.37 -30.09 5.85
C PHE A 22 2.43 -29.02 5.61
N GLY A 23 3.07 -28.50 6.67
CA GLY A 23 4.11 -27.47 6.59
C GLY A 23 3.63 -26.14 6.00
N ILE A 24 2.34 -25.80 6.16
CA ILE A 24 1.78 -24.55 5.63
C ILE A 24 2.26 -23.42 6.51
N THR A 25 2.90 -22.42 5.91
CA THR A 25 3.39 -21.24 6.66
C THR A 25 2.46 -20.05 6.48
N THR A 26 2.44 -19.15 7.47
CA THR A 26 1.72 -17.87 7.37
C THR A 26 2.17 -17.10 6.12
N GLU A 27 3.46 -17.09 5.81
CA GLU A 27 4.05 -16.43 4.65
C GLU A 27 3.54 -17.02 3.33
N SER A 28 3.37 -18.34 3.27
CA SER A 28 2.83 -19.01 2.07
C SER A 28 1.37 -18.59 1.80
N LEU A 29 0.57 -18.43 2.86
CA LEU A 29 -0.81 -17.97 2.75
C LEU A 29 -0.90 -16.49 2.37
N VAL A 30 -0.05 -15.65 2.96
CA VAL A 30 0.06 -14.23 2.58
C VAL A 30 0.47 -14.10 1.12
N SER A 31 1.47 -14.86 0.67
CA SER A 31 1.91 -14.87 -0.72
C SER A 31 0.80 -15.33 -1.67
N GLY A 32 0.06 -16.39 -1.32
CA GLY A 32 -1.08 -16.87 -2.10
C GLY A 32 -2.20 -15.83 -2.21
N LEU A 33 -2.56 -15.18 -1.10
CA LEU A 33 -3.57 -14.11 -1.08
C LEU A 33 -3.14 -12.90 -1.91
N ASN A 34 -1.89 -12.46 -1.76
CA ASN A 34 -1.32 -11.38 -2.57
C ASN A 34 -1.30 -11.74 -4.05
N GLY A 35 -1.03 -13.02 -4.40
CA GLY A 35 -1.13 -13.53 -5.76
C GLY A 35 -2.52 -13.37 -6.36
N VAL A 36 -3.58 -13.47 -5.56
CA VAL A 36 -4.95 -13.15 -6.03
C VAL A 36 -5.10 -11.64 -6.21
N PHE A 37 -4.68 -10.85 -5.23
CA PHE A 37 -4.83 -9.39 -5.27
C PHE A 37 -4.06 -8.74 -6.42
N ASN A 38 -2.88 -9.24 -6.77
CA ASN A 38 -2.05 -8.70 -7.84
C ASN A 38 -2.19 -9.43 -9.18
N ALA A 39 -3.16 -10.35 -9.31
CA ALA A 39 -3.35 -11.16 -10.51
C ALA A 39 -3.70 -10.35 -11.77
N THR A 40 -4.34 -9.18 -11.61
CA THR A 40 -4.75 -8.31 -12.72
C THR A 40 -4.81 -6.84 -12.28
N PRO A 41 -4.47 -5.89 -13.16
CA PRO A 41 -4.67 -4.47 -12.90
C PRO A 41 -6.11 -4.07 -12.53
N MET A 42 -7.11 -4.83 -13.00
CA MET A 42 -8.51 -4.58 -12.66
C MET A 42 -8.80 -4.75 -11.17
N MET A 43 -7.97 -5.49 -10.44
CA MET A 43 -8.15 -5.68 -9.00
C MET A 43 -7.91 -4.39 -8.20
N ALA A 44 -7.23 -3.40 -8.78
CA ALA A 44 -6.98 -2.11 -8.16
C ALA A 44 -8.27 -1.43 -7.67
N GLU A 45 -9.38 -1.58 -8.41
CA GLU A 45 -10.65 -0.94 -8.08
C GLU A 45 -11.28 -1.46 -6.77
N HIS A 46 -10.85 -2.64 -6.32
CA HIS A 46 -11.35 -3.29 -5.10
C HIS A 46 -10.32 -3.31 -3.98
N VAL A 47 -9.07 -3.66 -4.30
CA VAL A 47 -8.00 -3.81 -3.31
C VAL A 47 -7.57 -2.47 -2.76
N ILE A 48 -7.45 -1.43 -3.59
CA ILE A 48 -7.00 -0.11 -3.10
C ILE A 48 -7.99 0.51 -2.10
N PRO A 49 -9.32 0.54 -2.36
CA PRO A 49 -10.28 1.00 -1.36
C PRO A 49 -10.22 0.20 -0.06
N MET A 50 -10.15 -1.13 -0.15
CA MET A 50 -10.03 -1.98 1.05
C MET A 50 -8.79 -1.64 1.87
N LEU A 51 -7.63 -1.47 1.22
CA LEU A 51 -6.39 -1.14 1.92
C LEU A 51 -6.46 0.26 2.56
N LEU A 52 -7.04 1.24 1.87
CA LEU A 52 -7.27 2.58 2.43
C LEU A 52 -8.15 2.54 3.68
N ASP A 53 -9.22 1.73 3.67
CA ASP A 53 -10.08 1.57 4.84
C ASP A 53 -9.32 0.95 6.02
N LYS A 54 -8.46 -0.05 5.77
CA LYS A 54 -7.60 -0.65 6.80
C LYS A 54 -6.57 0.34 7.36
N LEU A 55 -5.99 1.19 6.50
CA LEU A 55 -5.01 2.20 6.92
C LEU A 55 -5.61 3.31 7.80
N ARG A 56 -6.93 3.53 7.73
CA ARG A 56 -7.64 4.57 8.51
C ARG A 56 -8.05 4.13 9.92
N LEU A 57 -7.91 2.85 10.24
CA LEU A 57 -8.27 2.32 11.55
C LEU A 57 -7.36 2.91 12.65
N THR A 58 -7.90 3.17 13.85
CA THR A 58 -7.24 3.98 14.89
C THR A 58 -6.90 3.23 16.19
N ALA A 59 -7.25 1.94 16.31
CA ALA A 59 -6.94 1.15 17.50
C ALA A 59 -5.50 0.58 17.48
N SER A 60 -4.85 0.43 18.63
CA SER A 60 -3.45 -0.03 18.71
C SER A 60 -3.24 -1.47 18.23
N GLU A 61 -4.24 -2.36 18.39
CA GLU A 61 -4.20 -3.73 17.89
C GLU A 61 -4.22 -3.81 16.34
N VAL A 62 -4.43 -2.67 15.67
CA VAL A 62 -4.51 -2.52 14.21
C VAL A 62 -3.13 -2.28 13.58
N SER A 63 -2.06 -2.05 14.36
CA SER A 63 -0.72 -1.82 13.81
C SER A 63 -0.27 -2.93 12.86
N LEU A 64 -0.49 -4.20 13.24
CA LEU A 64 -0.19 -5.35 12.36
C LEU A 64 -0.99 -5.31 11.06
N VAL A 65 -2.28 -4.97 11.15
CA VAL A 65 -3.15 -4.85 9.96
C VAL A 65 -2.69 -3.72 9.04
N LYS A 66 -2.22 -2.60 9.60
CA LYS A 66 -1.65 -1.49 8.82
C LYS A 66 -0.36 -1.91 8.12
N ILE A 67 0.55 -2.57 8.84
CA ILE A 67 1.80 -3.11 8.29
C ILE A 67 1.50 -4.09 7.14
N ASP A 68 0.58 -5.04 7.35
CA ASP A 68 0.17 -5.99 6.31
C ASP A 68 -0.49 -5.27 5.13
N SER A 69 -1.25 -4.20 5.38
CA SER A 69 -1.87 -3.39 4.33
C SER A 69 -0.83 -2.65 3.49
N LEU A 70 0.19 -2.06 4.12
CA LEU A 70 1.29 -1.38 3.42
C LEU A 70 2.13 -2.36 2.60
N LYS A 71 2.45 -3.54 3.15
CA LYS A 71 3.15 -4.61 2.43
C LYS A 71 2.36 -5.12 1.23
N THR A 72 1.05 -5.31 1.42
CA THR A 72 0.14 -5.73 0.34
C THR A 72 0.07 -4.66 -0.75
N LEU A 73 -0.05 -3.39 -0.37
CA LEU A 73 -0.03 -2.26 -1.30
C LEU A 73 1.27 -2.23 -2.11
N ALA A 74 2.42 -2.33 -1.43
CA ALA A 74 3.75 -2.39 -2.04
C ALA A 74 3.86 -3.54 -3.05
N SER A 75 3.31 -4.72 -2.73
CA SER A 75 3.28 -5.87 -3.64
C SER A 75 2.34 -5.70 -4.83
N CYS A 76 1.27 -4.91 -4.71
CA CYS A 76 0.27 -4.74 -5.75
C CYS A 76 0.62 -3.63 -6.76
N ILE A 77 1.25 -2.54 -6.31
CA ILE A 77 1.57 -1.37 -7.14
C ILE A 77 2.24 -1.73 -8.48
N PRO A 78 3.30 -2.57 -8.52
CA PRO A 78 3.97 -2.90 -9.77
C PRO A 78 3.10 -3.66 -10.77
N HIS A 79 2.02 -4.29 -10.31
CA HIS A 79 1.12 -5.09 -11.14
C HIS A 79 -0.06 -4.28 -11.67
N TYR A 80 -0.42 -3.18 -11.01
CA TYR A 80 -1.55 -2.35 -11.43
C TYR A 80 -1.16 -1.33 -12.49
N GLY A 81 0.08 -0.81 -12.43
CA GLY A 81 0.50 0.31 -13.25
C GLY A 81 -0.24 1.61 -12.89
N VAL A 82 0.11 2.69 -13.57
CA VAL A 82 -0.34 4.04 -13.14
C VAL A 82 -1.82 4.29 -13.37
N PHE A 83 -2.36 3.88 -14.52
CA PHE A 83 -3.72 4.24 -14.92
C PHE A 83 -4.82 3.74 -13.94
N PRO A 84 -4.87 2.45 -13.54
CA PRO A 84 -5.86 1.98 -12.57
C PRO A 84 -5.69 2.58 -11.17
N MET A 85 -4.49 3.06 -10.83
CA MET A 85 -4.22 3.69 -9.54
C MET A 85 -4.57 5.18 -9.49
N MET A 86 -4.68 5.86 -10.64
CA MET A 86 -4.92 7.32 -10.73
C MET A 86 -6.04 7.83 -9.82
N PRO A 87 -7.23 7.18 -9.75
CA PRO A 87 -8.33 7.67 -8.92
C PRO A 87 -8.01 7.68 -7.42
N TYR A 88 -7.00 6.92 -6.99
CA TYR A 88 -6.67 6.68 -5.59
C TYR A 88 -5.40 7.41 -5.13
N LEU A 89 -4.63 8.01 -6.04
CA LEU A 89 -3.31 8.57 -5.71
C LEU A 89 -3.35 9.60 -4.59
N ASP A 90 -4.34 10.50 -4.60
CA ASP A 90 -4.45 11.52 -3.57
C ASP A 90 -4.80 10.92 -2.20
N ALA A 91 -5.76 9.99 -2.16
CA ALA A 91 -6.14 9.30 -0.93
C ALA A 91 -4.98 8.45 -0.36
N LEU A 92 -4.25 7.75 -1.23
CA LEU A 92 -3.05 6.99 -0.87
C LEU A 92 -1.97 7.92 -0.31
N ARG A 93 -1.68 9.02 -1.00
CA ARG A 93 -0.70 10.01 -0.53
C ARG A 93 -1.06 10.53 0.86
N GLN A 94 -2.32 10.92 1.08
CA GLN A 94 -2.76 11.44 2.37
C GLN A 94 -2.60 10.40 3.48
N ALA A 95 -3.05 9.16 3.25
CA ALA A 95 -2.94 8.08 4.23
C ALA A 95 -1.48 7.74 4.55
N ILE A 96 -0.64 7.59 3.53
CA ILE A 96 0.79 7.27 3.66
C ILE A 96 1.53 8.41 4.37
N PHE A 97 1.25 9.66 4.00
CA PHE A 97 1.89 10.82 4.63
C PHE A 97 1.60 10.88 6.13
N GLN A 98 0.34 10.66 6.55
CA GLN A 98 -0.02 10.59 7.97
C GLN A 98 0.82 9.54 8.72
N HIS A 99 0.97 8.36 8.13
CA HIS A 99 1.75 7.25 8.69
C HIS A 99 3.27 7.49 8.70
N ILE A 100 3.77 8.49 7.96
CA ILE A 100 5.18 8.90 7.99
C ILE A 100 5.41 9.97 9.07
N VAL A 101 4.51 10.95 9.20
CA VAL A 101 4.72 12.10 10.10
C VAL A 101 4.26 11.86 11.53
N SER A 102 3.35 10.93 11.75
CA SER A 102 2.85 10.57 13.07
C SER A 102 2.60 9.07 13.16
N PRO A 103 3.65 8.24 12.97
CA PRO A 103 3.51 6.79 13.06
C PRO A 103 3.13 6.36 14.47
N GLU A 104 2.22 5.40 14.58
CA GLU A 104 1.98 4.72 15.85
C GLU A 104 3.16 3.83 16.24
N GLU A 105 3.83 3.24 15.24
CA GLU A 105 5.01 2.38 15.41
C GLU A 105 6.02 2.65 14.29
N GLN A 106 7.32 2.53 14.58
CA GLN A 106 8.37 2.75 13.59
C GLN A 106 8.21 1.85 12.34
N ALA A 107 7.78 0.61 12.54
CA ALA A 107 7.54 -0.33 11.43
C ALA A 107 6.48 0.18 10.44
N ILE A 108 5.47 0.94 10.89
CA ILE A 108 4.47 1.55 10.02
C ILE A 108 5.09 2.64 9.15
N ALA A 109 5.97 3.47 9.71
CA ALA A 109 6.70 4.48 8.94
C ALA A 109 7.63 3.83 7.91
N ASP A 110 8.35 2.78 8.29
CA ASP A 110 9.29 2.07 7.40
C ASP A 110 8.58 1.47 6.19
N GLU A 111 7.45 0.78 6.41
CA GLU A 111 6.64 0.22 5.33
C GLU A 111 5.95 1.30 4.48
N SER A 112 5.54 2.42 5.10
CA SER A 112 5.00 3.57 4.39
C SER A 112 6.04 4.17 3.43
N LEU A 113 7.29 4.28 3.87
CA LEU A 113 8.39 4.76 3.03
C LEU A 113 8.69 3.78 1.89
N ALA A 114 8.63 2.46 2.14
CA ALA A 114 8.77 1.45 1.09
C ALA A 114 7.70 1.61 0.00
N VAL A 115 6.44 1.87 0.39
CA VAL A 115 5.35 2.17 -0.55
C VAL A 115 5.66 3.43 -1.36
N VAL A 116 6.11 4.52 -0.73
CA VAL A 116 6.49 5.75 -1.43
C VAL A 116 7.58 5.49 -2.47
N GLN A 117 8.61 4.73 -2.11
CA GLN A 117 9.69 4.39 -3.04
C GLN A 117 9.19 3.59 -4.25
N ILE A 118 8.32 2.60 -4.03
CA ILE A 118 7.76 1.75 -5.09
C ILE A 118 6.83 2.56 -6.00
N MET A 119 5.91 3.34 -5.41
CA MET A 119 5.01 4.22 -6.15
C MET A 119 5.79 5.24 -6.98
N SER A 120 6.82 5.87 -6.40
CA SER A 120 7.64 6.86 -7.12
C SER A 120 8.37 6.25 -8.32
N LYS A 121 8.90 5.02 -8.18
CA LYS A 121 9.49 4.27 -9.29
C LYS A 121 8.45 3.98 -10.38
N GLU A 122 7.24 3.60 -10.01
CA GLU A 122 6.18 3.26 -10.96
C GLU A 122 5.66 4.49 -11.73
N LEU A 123 5.46 5.60 -11.02
CA LEU A 123 5.09 6.88 -11.63
C LEU A 123 6.18 7.38 -12.57
N ALA A 124 7.46 7.33 -12.16
CA ALA A 124 8.59 7.77 -12.98
C ALA A 124 8.72 6.98 -14.29
N ARG A 125 8.45 5.66 -14.28
CA ARG A 125 8.47 4.84 -15.50
C ARG A 125 7.40 5.24 -16.51
N SER A 126 6.26 5.72 -16.03
CA SER A 126 5.12 6.08 -16.90
C SER A 126 5.20 7.51 -17.45
N SER A 127 5.97 8.38 -16.80
CA SER A 127 6.20 9.76 -17.24
C SER A 127 7.19 9.83 -18.41
N SER A 128 6.68 9.63 -19.63
CA SER A 128 7.49 9.62 -20.87
C SER A 128 7.63 10.99 -21.55
N SER A 129 7.12 12.09 -20.96
CA SER A 129 7.34 13.45 -21.46
C SER A 129 7.27 14.51 -20.36
N ALA A 130 8.11 15.55 -20.47
CA ALA A 130 8.27 16.61 -19.48
C ALA A 130 6.97 17.40 -19.15
N ASP A 131 6.04 17.49 -20.10
CA ASP A 131 4.75 18.17 -19.90
C ASP A 131 3.74 17.36 -19.07
N GLN A 132 3.82 16.02 -19.07
CA GLN A 132 2.97 15.17 -18.22
C GLN A 132 3.44 15.14 -16.76
N ILE A 133 4.67 15.56 -16.48
CA ILE A 133 5.25 15.57 -15.13
C ILE A 133 4.65 16.71 -14.28
N LYS A 134 4.38 17.87 -14.89
CA LYS A 134 3.97 19.11 -14.18
C LYS A 134 2.51 19.13 -13.73
N SER A 135 1.64 18.30 -14.29
CA SER A 135 0.20 18.26 -13.95
C SER A 135 -0.37 16.85 -13.83
N GLY A 136 0.52 15.84 -13.78
CA GLY A 136 0.14 14.43 -13.81
C GLY A 136 0.28 13.70 -12.47
N PRO A 137 0.15 12.37 -12.50
CA PRO A 137 0.26 11.47 -11.34
C PRO A 137 1.49 11.72 -10.45
N TRP A 138 2.61 12.12 -11.05
CA TRP A 138 3.84 12.48 -10.36
C TRP A 138 3.65 13.67 -9.40
N ASN A 139 3.05 14.77 -9.87
CA ASN A 139 2.82 15.95 -9.06
C ASN A 139 1.83 15.65 -7.92
N THR A 140 0.73 14.93 -8.24
CA THR A 140 -0.31 14.55 -7.27
C THR A 140 0.25 13.73 -6.11
N PHE A 141 1.23 12.87 -6.36
CA PHE A 141 1.78 11.97 -5.35
C PHE A 141 3.14 12.45 -4.82
N VAL A 142 4.18 12.47 -5.66
CA VAL A 142 5.58 12.62 -5.24
C VAL A 142 5.91 14.05 -4.84
N GLU A 143 5.67 15.03 -5.72
CA GLU A 143 6.01 16.42 -5.44
C GLU A 143 5.24 16.92 -4.23
N ARG A 144 3.93 16.62 -4.17
CA ARG A 144 3.10 17.01 -3.03
C ARG A 144 3.54 16.36 -1.73
N LEU A 145 3.97 15.10 -1.74
CA LEU A 145 4.49 14.44 -0.55
C LEU A 145 5.81 15.08 -0.08
N LEU A 146 6.72 15.38 -1.00
CA LEU A 146 7.98 16.06 -0.69
C LEU A 146 7.78 17.47 -0.12
N GLU A 147 6.84 18.24 -0.68
CA GLU A 147 6.45 19.55 -0.14
C GLU A 147 5.97 19.44 1.31
N LEU A 148 5.09 18.47 1.58
CA LEU A 148 4.54 18.25 2.92
C LEU A 148 5.62 17.81 3.91
N CYS A 149 6.49 16.87 3.52
CA CYS A 149 7.62 16.45 4.37
C CYS A 149 8.57 17.62 4.66
N SER A 150 8.89 18.43 3.65
CA SER A 150 9.76 19.61 3.83
C SER A 150 9.15 20.63 4.80
N HIS A 151 7.83 20.79 4.78
CA HIS A 151 7.13 21.68 5.67
C HIS A 151 7.13 21.18 7.13
N GLU A 152 6.95 19.88 7.35
CA GLU A 152 7.00 19.30 8.71
C GLU A 152 8.42 19.32 9.31
N VAL A 153 9.46 19.11 8.50
CA VAL A 153 10.86 19.29 8.96
C VAL A 153 11.15 20.73 9.40
N ARG A 154 10.54 21.74 8.76
CA ARG A 154 10.73 23.16 9.16
C ARG A 154 10.01 23.54 10.45
N LYS A 155 9.01 22.76 10.87
CA LYS A 155 8.24 22.99 12.10
C LYS A 155 8.79 22.26 13.32
N SER A 156 9.59 21.22 13.09
CA SER A 156 10.22 20.38 14.13
C SER A 156 11.47 21.05 14.68
#